data_AF-A0ABD3HSW3-F1
#
_entry.id   AF-A0ABD3HSW3-F1
#
_cell.length_a   1.000
_cell.length_b   1.000
_cell.length_c   1.000
_cell.angle_alpha   90.00
_cell.angle_beta   90.00
_cell.angle_gamma   90.00
#
_symmetry.space_group_name_H-M   'P 1'
#
loop_
_entity.id
_entity.type
_entity.pdbx_description
1 polymer ?
#
loop_
_entity_poly.entity_id
_entity_poly.type
_entity_poly.pdbx_seq_one_letter_code
_entity_poly.pdbx_strand_id
1 'polypeptide(L)'
;MELEVVGNAETVNKKKVCKEQHRHMFSDGFVERHDLEQYFWTRSTVDALCRALTFEPALCCLSTPSIAQAFWVQDDRCVPLLDIDTRFSYLPGFRYWDLRDIPSLPLDGGEKFRVLVFDPPFFYIPMNELYRAVLAVCKGDTSTKLLIGFLIREEASLLKVFKDFNLVKTKFVLEYATVKPNKWRNYALYSNVDLPDVTGLGNGIMIFQIFRNDVVSSTAGRPFSELELFLNTFGRCGYGTFS
;
A
#
# COMPACT_ATOMS: atom_id res chain seq x y z
N MET A 1 -17.74 -61.85 0.40
CA MET A 1 -16.92 -61.36 -0.71
C MET A 1 -17.36 -59.93 -0.98
N GLU A 2 -16.45 -59.01 -0.72
CA GLU A 2 -16.36 -57.61 -1.15
C GLU A 2 -17.62 -56.71 -1.13
N LEU A 3 -17.67 -55.84 -0.12
CA LEU A 3 -18.30 -54.53 -0.20
C LEU A 3 -17.17 -53.51 -0.44
N GLU A 4 -17.11 -52.95 -1.65
CA GLU A 4 -16.19 -51.86 -1.98
C GLU A 4 -16.64 -50.57 -1.27
N VAL A 5 -15.69 -49.96 -0.55
CA VAL A 5 -15.83 -48.62 0.03
C VAL A 5 -15.29 -47.61 -0.98
N VAL A 6 -16.19 -46.91 -1.67
CA VAL A 6 -15.84 -45.76 -2.50
C VAL A 6 -15.72 -44.52 -1.59
N GLY A 7 -14.50 -44.15 -1.25
CA GLY A 7 -14.18 -43.02 -0.38
C GLY A 7 -13.71 -41.77 -1.13
N ASN A 8 -14.61 -40.79 -1.24
CA ASN A 8 -14.39 -39.33 -1.21
C ASN A 8 -13.31 -38.67 -2.09
N ALA A 9 -13.73 -38.17 -3.26
CA ALA A 9 -13.04 -37.12 -4.02
C ALA A 9 -13.59 -35.68 -3.79
N GLU A 10 -14.75 -35.52 -3.13
CA GLU A 10 -15.43 -34.20 -3.04
C GLU A 10 -14.90 -33.27 -1.94
N THR A 11 -14.27 -33.79 -0.88
CA THR A 11 -13.90 -33.00 0.29
C THR A 11 -12.64 -32.13 0.08
N VAL A 12 -11.85 -32.42 -0.96
CA VAL A 12 -10.59 -31.71 -1.25
C VAL A 12 -10.85 -30.37 -1.95
N ASN A 13 -11.98 -30.20 -2.64
CA ASN A 13 -12.26 -28.98 -3.42
C ASN A 13 -12.77 -27.80 -2.57
N LYS A 14 -13.60 -28.04 -1.54
CA LYS A 14 -14.16 -26.94 -0.71
C LYS A 14 -13.10 -26.20 0.13
N LYS A 15 -12.09 -26.91 0.66
CA LYS A 15 -11.01 -26.28 1.45
C LYS A 15 -10.06 -25.43 0.61
N LYS A 16 -9.91 -25.76 -0.69
CA LYS A 16 -9.05 -25.01 -1.61
C LYS A 16 -9.72 -23.70 -2.05
N VAL A 17 -11.01 -23.78 -2.39
CA VAL A 17 -11.85 -22.63 -2.76
C VAL A 17 -11.95 -21.59 -1.63
N CYS A 18 -12.18 -22.00 -0.38
CA CYS A 18 -12.23 -21.05 0.75
C CYS A 18 -10.88 -20.40 1.09
N LYS A 19 -9.74 -21.02 0.74
CA LYS A 19 -8.40 -20.44 1.03
C LYS A 19 -7.96 -19.44 -0.04
N GLU A 20 -8.37 -19.63 -1.29
CA GLU A 20 -8.01 -18.76 -2.42
C GLU A 20 -8.84 -17.47 -2.42
N GLN A 21 -10.14 -17.53 -2.13
CA GLN A 21 -11.01 -16.34 -2.11
C GLN A 21 -10.60 -15.27 -1.09
N HIS A 22 -9.92 -15.64 0.00
CA HIS A 22 -9.49 -14.69 1.04
C HIS A 22 -8.23 -13.88 0.72
N ARG A 23 -7.49 -14.22 -0.35
CA ARG A 23 -6.22 -13.54 -0.66
C ARG A 23 -6.37 -12.31 -1.53
N HIS A 24 -7.44 -12.20 -2.31
CA HIS A 24 -7.57 -11.18 -3.34
C HIS A 24 -8.36 -9.96 -2.84
N MET A 25 -7.95 -8.78 -3.32
CA MET A 25 -8.65 -7.51 -3.07
C MET A 25 -9.77 -7.24 -4.07
N PHE A 26 -9.65 -7.74 -5.29
CA PHE A 26 -10.58 -7.50 -6.39
C PHE A 26 -11.64 -8.59 -6.48
N SER A 27 -12.73 -8.30 -7.20
CA SER A 27 -13.85 -9.23 -7.39
C SER A 27 -13.41 -10.51 -8.12
N ASP A 28 -14.18 -11.58 -7.90
CA ASP A 28 -13.99 -12.84 -8.59
C ASP A 28 -13.97 -12.63 -10.11
N GLY A 29 -12.91 -13.14 -10.76
CA GLY A 29 -12.69 -12.98 -12.21
C GLY A 29 -11.80 -11.79 -12.61
N PHE A 30 -11.40 -10.91 -11.69
CA PHE A 30 -10.38 -9.90 -11.97
C PHE A 30 -8.98 -10.53 -11.99
N VAL A 31 -8.46 -10.82 -13.18
CA VAL A 31 -7.18 -11.51 -13.36
C VAL A 31 -6.03 -10.52 -13.53
N GLU A 32 -4.91 -10.82 -12.87
CA GLU A 32 -3.63 -10.12 -13.03
C GLU A 32 -3.16 -10.09 -14.49
N ARG A 33 -2.65 -8.94 -14.93
CA ARG A 33 -2.00 -8.79 -16.24
C ARG A 33 -0.50 -8.99 -16.13
N HIS A 34 -0.05 -10.23 -16.33
CA HIS A 34 1.36 -10.60 -16.26
C HIS A 34 2.18 -9.95 -17.40
N ASP A 35 1.54 -9.57 -18.51
CA ASP A 35 2.15 -8.77 -19.57
C ASP A 35 2.53 -7.35 -19.11
N LEU A 36 1.88 -6.87 -18.05
CA LEU A 36 2.18 -5.61 -17.36
C LEU A 36 2.95 -5.83 -16.04
N GLU A 37 3.42 -7.05 -15.77
CA GLU A 37 4.02 -7.44 -14.49
C GLU A 37 3.16 -7.10 -13.26
N GLN A 38 1.83 -7.12 -13.44
CA GLN A 38 0.91 -6.82 -12.38
C GLN A 38 0.80 -8.01 -11.43
N TYR A 39 1.27 -7.85 -10.20
CA TYR A 39 1.08 -8.80 -9.11
C TYR A 39 0.40 -8.08 -7.95
N PHE A 40 -0.75 -8.56 -7.51
CA PHE A 40 -1.45 -7.91 -6.41
C PHE A 40 -0.94 -8.40 -5.07
N TRP A 41 -0.80 -7.47 -4.13
CA TRP A 41 -0.64 -7.79 -2.72
C TRP A 41 -1.84 -8.56 -2.18
N THR A 42 -1.59 -9.40 -1.17
CA THR A 42 -2.67 -10.07 -0.44
C THR A 42 -3.55 -9.06 0.29
N ARG A 43 -4.79 -9.44 0.57
CA ARG A 43 -5.69 -8.66 1.44
C ARG A 43 -5.07 -8.33 2.79
N SER A 44 -4.37 -9.28 3.42
CA SER A 44 -3.66 -9.06 4.69
C SER A 44 -2.60 -7.96 4.59
N THR A 45 -1.79 -7.98 3.52
CA THR A 45 -0.80 -6.93 3.26
C THR A 45 -1.47 -5.58 3.05
N VAL A 46 -2.51 -5.53 2.22
CA VAL A 46 -3.23 -4.30 1.88
C VAL A 46 -3.89 -3.70 3.12
N ASP A 47 -4.62 -4.49 3.90
CA ASP A 47 -5.28 -4.02 5.13
C ASP A 47 -4.26 -3.48 6.15
N ALA A 48 -3.08 -4.12 6.27
CA ALA A 48 -2.03 -3.64 7.16
C ALA A 48 -1.46 -2.28 6.73
N LEU A 49 -1.21 -2.10 5.43
CA LEU A 49 -0.72 -0.84 4.89
C LEU A 49 -1.78 0.26 4.96
N CYS A 50 -3.04 -0.04 4.63
CA CYS A 50 -4.14 0.92 4.77
C CYS A 50 -4.31 1.40 6.21
N ARG A 51 -4.21 0.52 7.21
CA ARG A 51 -4.22 0.93 8.63
C ARG A 51 -3.07 1.88 8.96
N ALA A 52 -1.86 1.60 8.51
CA ALA A 52 -0.70 2.46 8.76
C ALA A 52 -0.81 3.83 8.04
N LEU A 53 -1.53 3.88 6.91
CA LEU A 53 -1.63 5.05 6.03
C LEU A 53 -2.94 5.84 6.19
N THR A 54 -3.88 5.37 7.01
CA THR A 54 -5.25 5.94 7.10
C THR A 54 -5.26 7.44 7.39
N PHE A 55 -4.30 7.93 8.19
CA PHE A 55 -4.20 9.33 8.59
C PHE A 55 -3.48 10.25 7.59
N GLU A 56 -2.92 9.72 6.50
CA GLU A 56 -2.20 10.54 5.52
C GLU A 56 -3.14 11.00 4.40
N PRO A 57 -3.60 12.26 4.35
CA PRO A 57 -4.46 12.75 3.28
C PRO A 57 -3.74 12.91 1.92
N ALA A 58 -2.44 13.20 1.91
CA ALA A 58 -1.63 13.46 0.71
C ALA A 58 -0.87 12.18 0.26
N LEU A 59 -1.63 11.10 0.10
CA LEU A 59 -1.15 9.79 -0.36
C LEU A 59 -1.33 9.67 -1.88
N CYS A 60 -0.33 9.10 -2.57
CA CYS A 60 -0.45 8.66 -3.96
C CYS A 60 -0.12 7.17 -4.09
N CYS A 61 -0.91 6.45 -4.86
CA CYS A 61 -0.66 5.08 -5.28
C CYS A 61 -0.03 5.12 -6.68
N LEU A 62 1.20 4.64 -6.81
CA LEU A 62 1.90 4.46 -8.08
C LEU A 62 1.95 2.97 -8.40
N SER A 63 1.34 2.54 -9.50
CA SER A 63 1.26 1.12 -9.88
C SER A 63 0.77 0.19 -8.74
N THR A 64 -0.05 0.72 -7.82
CA THR A 64 -0.51 0.02 -6.61
C THR A 64 -2.03 0.08 -6.47
N PRO A 65 -2.77 -0.44 -7.46
CA PRO A 65 -4.23 -0.33 -7.53
C PRO A 65 -4.92 -1.00 -6.33
N SER A 66 -4.31 -2.02 -5.71
CA SER A 66 -4.88 -2.71 -4.55
C SER A 66 -5.08 -1.78 -3.35
N ILE A 67 -4.20 -0.79 -3.14
CA ILE A 67 -4.32 0.18 -2.04
C ILE A 67 -5.40 1.21 -2.34
N ALA A 68 -5.41 1.76 -3.57
CA ALA A 68 -6.44 2.70 -4.01
C ALA A 68 -7.85 2.07 -3.94
N GLN A 69 -7.99 0.82 -4.38
CA GLN A 69 -9.21 0.03 -4.26
C GLN A 69 -9.65 -0.13 -2.80
N ALA A 70 -8.71 -0.44 -1.89
CA ALA A 70 -9.03 -0.64 -0.49
C ALA A 70 -9.57 0.64 0.14
N PHE A 71 -8.90 1.77 -0.04
CA PHE A 71 -9.36 3.07 0.47
C PHE A 71 -10.72 3.48 -0.10
N TRP A 72 -10.97 3.20 -1.39
CA TRP A 72 -12.27 3.48 -2.00
C TRP A 72 -13.39 2.63 -1.38
N VAL A 73 -13.17 1.33 -1.22
CA VAL A 73 -14.20 0.40 -0.71
C VAL A 73 -14.42 0.54 0.80
N GLN A 74 -13.36 0.80 1.57
CA GLN A 74 -13.42 0.81 3.04
C GLN A 74 -13.83 2.19 3.57
N ASP A 75 -13.33 3.27 2.97
CA ASP A 75 -13.38 4.62 3.54
C ASP A 75 -14.05 5.65 2.60
N ASP A 76 -14.60 5.24 1.45
CA ASP A 76 -15.12 6.15 0.40
C ASP A 76 -14.07 7.20 -0.04
N ARG A 77 -12.79 6.84 0.11
CA ARG A 77 -11.68 7.79 -0.05
C ARG A 77 -11.06 7.70 -1.44
N CYS A 78 -11.14 8.81 -2.17
CA CYS A 78 -10.51 8.98 -3.47
C CYS A 78 -8.99 9.20 -3.34
N VAL A 79 -8.21 8.12 -3.35
CA VAL A 79 -6.74 8.18 -3.38
C VAL A 79 -6.26 8.24 -4.85
N PRO A 80 -5.42 9.21 -5.23
CA PRO A 80 -4.78 9.24 -6.55
C PRO A 80 -4.08 7.93 -6.87
N LEU A 81 -4.42 7.35 -8.03
CA LEU A 81 -3.81 6.14 -8.59
C LEU A 81 -3.23 6.48 -9.96
N LEU A 82 -1.92 6.38 -10.09
CA LEU A 82 -1.20 6.49 -11.35
C LEU A 82 -0.88 5.08 -11.85
N ASP A 83 -1.53 4.64 -12.92
CA ASP A 83 -1.37 3.29 -13.45
C ASP A 83 -1.62 3.27 -14.98
N ILE A 84 -1.02 2.31 -15.68
CA ILE A 84 -1.21 2.12 -17.13
C ILE A 84 -2.43 1.24 -17.43
N ASP A 85 -2.88 0.45 -16.46
CA ASP A 85 -4.00 -0.48 -16.63
C ASP A 85 -5.35 0.23 -16.50
N THR A 86 -5.93 0.59 -17.64
CA THR A 86 -7.23 1.28 -17.72
C THR A 86 -8.41 0.50 -17.16
N ARG A 87 -8.25 -0.79 -16.80
CA ARG A 87 -9.28 -1.55 -16.08
C ARG A 87 -9.59 -0.95 -14.71
N PHE A 88 -8.70 -0.14 -14.15
CA PHE A 88 -8.93 0.60 -12.91
C PHE A 88 -9.59 1.97 -13.10
N SER A 89 -10.01 2.34 -14.31
CA SER A 89 -10.63 3.65 -14.58
C SER A 89 -11.97 3.87 -13.86
N TYR A 90 -12.53 2.83 -13.22
CA TYR A 90 -13.69 2.96 -12.35
C TYR A 90 -13.34 3.56 -10.98
N LEU A 91 -12.06 3.56 -10.58
CA LEU A 91 -11.62 4.19 -9.35
C LEU A 91 -11.59 5.71 -9.53
N PRO A 92 -12.19 6.49 -8.62
CA PRO A 92 -12.33 7.94 -8.79
C PRO A 92 -10.98 8.68 -8.81
N GLY A 93 -9.95 8.12 -8.19
CA GLY A 93 -8.59 8.68 -8.21
C GLY A 93 -7.71 8.20 -9.36
N PHE A 94 -8.21 7.32 -10.24
CA PHE A 94 -7.41 6.78 -11.35
C PHE A 94 -7.03 7.86 -12.35
N ARG A 95 -5.75 7.87 -12.73
CA ARG A 95 -5.21 8.64 -13.84
C ARG A 95 -4.28 7.74 -14.63
N TYR A 96 -4.57 7.63 -15.92
CA TYR A 96 -3.73 6.85 -16.82
C TYR A 96 -2.34 7.50 -16.89
N TRP A 97 -1.29 6.71 -16.61
CA TRP A 97 0.08 7.16 -16.81
C TRP A 97 1.03 6.00 -17.09
N ASP A 98 1.85 6.15 -18.13
CA ASP A 98 3.00 5.28 -18.39
C ASP A 98 4.23 5.88 -17.68
N LEU A 99 4.82 5.14 -16.76
CA LEU A 99 6.02 5.55 -15.99
C LEU A 99 7.19 5.99 -16.87
N ARG A 100 7.22 5.54 -18.14
CA ARG A 100 8.27 5.88 -19.11
C ARG A 100 8.02 7.21 -19.81
N ASP A 101 6.79 7.73 -19.77
CA ASP A 101 6.38 8.98 -20.40
C ASP A 101 6.24 10.10 -19.35
N ILE A 102 7.37 10.54 -18.81
CA ILE A 102 7.42 11.62 -17.81
C ILE A 102 6.70 12.91 -18.28
N PRO A 103 6.83 13.36 -19.54
CA PRO A 103 6.08 14.52 -20.04
C PRO A 103 4.55 14.40 -19.94
N SER A 104 3.99 13.19 -19.94
CA SER A 104 2.55 12.96 -19.89
C SER A 104 2.00 12.81 -18.45
N LEU A 105 2.81 13.05 -17.41
CA LEU A 105 2.41 12.89 -16.01
C LEU A 105 1.17 13.73 -15.67
N PRO A 106 0.02 13.13 -15.31
CA PRO A 106 -1.24 13.84 -15.09
C PRO A 106 -1.35 14.38 -13.66
N LEU A 107 -0.44 15.28 -13.28
CA LEU A 107 -0.48 15.97 -11.98
C LEU A 107 -0.72 17.46 -12.16
N ASP A 108 -1.53 18.04 -11.27
CA ASP A 108 -1.72 19.48 -11.25
C ASP A 108 -0.47 20.20 -10.73
N GLY A 109 -0.27 21.44 -11.16
CA GLY A 109 0.89 22.25 -10.78
C GLY A 109 1.05 22.42 -9.26
N GLY A 110 -0.07 22.51 -8.51
CA GLY A 110 -0.08 22.63 -7.05
C GLY A 110 -0.08 21.32 -6.28
N GLU A 111 -0.32 20.18 -6.94
CA GLU A 111 -0.47 18.89 -6.26
C GLU A 111 0.85 18.40 -5.66
N LYS A 112 0.82 17.97 -4.40
CA LYS A 112 2.00 17.45 -3.70
C LYS A 112 1.60 16.26 -2.85
N PHE A 113 2.43 15.23 -2.87
CA PHE A 113 2.25 14.03 -2.07
C PHE A 113 3.26 13.99 -0.94
N ARG A 114 2.77 13.64 0.25
CA ARG A 114 3.61 13.38 1.43
C ARG A 114 4.03 11.93 1.49
N VAL A 115 3.20 11.02 0.99
CA VAL A 115 3.49 9.59 0.91
C VAL A 115 3.21 9.07 -0.51
N LEU A 116 4.14 8.30 -1.04
CA LEU A 116 4.03 7.53 -2.27
C LEU A 116 4.14 6.04 -1.94
N VAL A 117 3.17 5.24 -2.40
CA VAL A 117 3.20 3.78 -2.32
C VAL A 117 3.40 3.23 -3.71
N PHE A 118 4.42 2.38 -3.90
CA PHE A 118 4.88 1.95 -5.20
C PHE A 118 5.13 0.44 -5.27
N ASP A 119 4.61 -0.21 -6.29
CA ASP A 119 4.86 -1.62 -6.63
C ASP A 119 5.15 -1.68 -8.13
N PRO A 120 6.41 -1.40 -8.52
CA PRO A 120 6.76 -1.23 -9.92
C PRO A 120 6.73 -2.54 -10.71
N PRO A 121 6.55 -2.46 -12.04
CA PRO A 121 7.00 -3.51 -12.95
C PRO A 121 8.53 -3.52 -13.02
N PHE A 122 9.17 -4.42 -12.27
CA PHE A 122 10.62 -4.41 -12.04
C PHE A 122 11.47 -5.16 -13.08
N PHE A 123 10.92 -5.96 -14.00
CA PHE A 123 11.74 -6.63 -15.04
C PHE A 123 11.85 -5.86 -16.36
N TYR A 124 10.79 -5.20 -16.83
CA TYR A 124 10.83 -4.51 -18.13
C TYR A 124 11.11 -3.00 -18.07
N ILE A 125 10.99 -2.35 -16.90
CA ILE A 125 11.39 -0.94 -16.74
C ILE A 125 12.74 -0.87 -16.01
N PRO A 126 13.78 -0.26 -16.62
CA PRO A 126 15.07 -0.07 -15.96
C PRO A 126 14.93 0.71 -14.64
N MET A 127 15.69 0.32 -13.61
CA MET A 127 15.67 0.98 -12.28
C MET A 127 15.84 2.51 -12.35
N ASN A 128 16.69 3.01 -13.26
CA ASN A 128 16.89 4.46 -13.45
C ASN A 128 15.68 5.18 -14.06
N GLU A 129 14.81 4.47 -14.79
CA GLU A 129 13.53 5.00 -15.27
C GLU A 129 12.48 5.00 -14.16
N LEU A 130 12.42 3.93 -13.36
CA LEU A 130 11.58 3.89 -12.16
C LEU A 130 11.91 5.06 -11.20
N TYR A 131 13.19 5.32 -10.96
CA TYR A 131 13.63 6.45 -10.15
C TYR A 131 13.24 7.80 -10.75
N ARG A 132 13.38 7.98 -12.07
CA ARG A 132 12.95 9.21 -12.76
C ARG A 132 11.44 9.42 -12.66
N ALA A 133 10.64 8.36 -12.76
CA ALA A 133 9.20 8.41 -12.57
C ALA A 133 8.83 8.84 -11.14
N VAL A 134 9.46 8.24 -10.14
CA VAL A 134 9.25 8.61 -8.74
C VAL A 134 9.65 10.07 -8.48
N LEU A 135 10.81 10.52 -8.99
CA LEU A 135 11.20 11.92 -8.87
C LEU A 135 10.20 12.87 -9.54
N ALA A 136 9.65 12.51 -10.70
CA ALA A 136 8.66 13.33 -11.38
C ALA A 136 7.38 13.49 -10.53
N VAL A 137 6.88 12.40 -9.96
CA VAL A 137 5.71 12.41 -9.06
C VAL A 137 5.99 13.23 -7.79
N CYS A 138 7.18 13.07 -7.22
CA CYS A 138 7.61 13.83 -6.05
C CYS A 138 8.08 15.26 -6.37
N LYS A 139 8.05 15.70 -7.64
CA LYS A 139 8.57 17.01 -8.09
C LYS A 139 10.01 17.28 -7.61
N GLY A 140 10.84 16.24 -7.61
CA GLY A 140 12.23 16.27 -7.14
C GLY A 140 12.40 16.23 -5.61
N ASP A 141 11.32 16.22 -4.83
CA ASP A 141 11.37 16.15 -3.37
C ASP A 141 11.67 14.72 -2.89
N THR A 142 12.89 14.50 -2.41
CA THR A 142 13.30 13.20 -1.86
C THR A 142 13.00 13.07 -0.35
N SER A 143 12.38 14.08 0.26
CA SER A 143 11.83 14.01 1.62
C SER A 143 10.44 13.37 1.67
N THR A 144 9.75 13.29 0.52
CA THR A 144 8.51 12.52 0.35
C THR A 144 8.71 11.10 0.87
N LYS A 145 7.76 10.64 1.69
CA LYS A 145 7.82 9.28 2.21
C LYS A 145 7.53 8.30 1.09
N LEU A 146 8.41 7.33 0.90
CA LEU A 146 8.30 6.35 -0.18
C LEU A 146 8.23 4.96 0.43
N LEU A 147 7.17 4.23 0.12
CA LEU A 147 7.04 2.80 0.38
C LEU A 147 7.14 2.09 -0.97
N ILE A 148 8.11 1.20 -1.14
CA ILE A 148 8.31 0.46 -2.40
C ILE A 148 8.40 -1.05 -2.16
N GLY A 149 7.49 -1.80 -2.77
CA GLY A 149 7.59 -3.26 -2.87
C GLY A 149 8.62 -3.63 -3.92
N PHE A 150 9.61 -4.45 -3.57
CA PHE A 150 10.68 -4.78 -4.52
C PHE A 150 11.34 -6.14 -4.28
N LEU A 151 12.06 -6.63 -5.30
CA LEU A 151 12.85 -7.85 -5.24
C LEU A 151 14.09 -7.68 -4.36
N ILE A 152 14.27 -8.58 -3.38
CA ILE A 152 15.44 -8.60 -2.48
C ILE A 152 16.75 -8.83 -3.25
N ARG A 153 16.73 -9.63 -4.31
CA ARG A 153 17.95 -9.91 -5.09
C ARG A 153 18.52 -8.65 -5.78
N GLU A 154 17.68 -7.63 -6.00
CA GLU A 154 18.03 -6.35 -6.62
C GLU A 154 18.25 -5.24 -5.57
N GLU A 155 18.25 -5.56 -4.28
CA GLU A 155 18.33 -4.60 -3.17
C GLU A 155 19.51 -3.64 -3.31
N ALA A 156 20.70 -4.15 -3.62
CA ALA A 156 21.89 -3.32 -3.76
C ALA A 156 21.73 -2.27 -4.88
N SER A 157 21.10 -2.66 -6.00
CA SER A 157 20.82 -1.76 -7.12
C SER A 157 19.75 -0.74 -6.75
N LEU A 158 18.67 -1.18 -6.08
CA LEU A 158 17.61 -0.30 -5.59
C LEU A 158 18.16 0.77 -4.66
N LEU A 159 18.87 0.38 -3.60
CA LEU A 159 19.41 1.30 -2.60
C LEU A 159 20.46 2.25 -3.18
N LYS A 160 21.21 1.81 -4.19
CA LYS A 160 22.16 2.67 -4.90
C LYS A 160 21.47 3.74 -5.73
N VAL A 161 20.44 3.39 -6.49
CA VAL A 161 19.72 4.32 -7.38
C VAL A 161 18.82 5.26 -6.57
N PHE A 162 18.11 4.73 -5.58
CA PHE A 162 17.19 5.47 -4.70
C PHE A 162 17.88 6.04 -3.45
N LYS A 163 19.21 6.21 -3.47
CA LYS A 163 20.00 6.64 -2.30
C LYS A 163 19.46 7.93 -1.67
N ASP A 164 18.96 8.87 -2.48
CA ASP A 164 18.52 10.19 -2.03
C ASP A 164 17.21 10.14 -1.21
N PHE A 165 16.45 9.05 -1.36
CA PHE A 165 15.26 8.79 -0.54
C PHE A 165 15.60 8.19 0.82
N ASN A 166 16.84 7.72 1.05
CA ASN A 166 17.27 7.04 2.28
C ASN A 166 16.41 5.80 2.63
N LEU A 167 16.09 4.99 1.62
CA LEU A 167 15.31 3.77 1.81
C LEU A 167 16.05 2.77 2.69
N VAL A 168 15.30 2.12 3.58
CA VAL A 168 15.75 0.95 4.34
C VAL A 168 14.76 -0.19 4.14
N LYS A 169 15.28 -1.42 4.17
CA LYS A 169 14.45 -2.61 4.20
C LYS A 169 13.65 -2.67 5.50
N THR A 170 12.34 -2.76 5.41
CA THR A 170 11.47 -2.88 6.59
C THR A 170 11.42 -4.32 7.10
N LYS A 171 10.88 -4.51 8.31
CA LYS A 171 10.55 -5.83 8.85
C LYS A 171 9.20 -6.38 8.37
N PHE A 172 8.47 -5.61 7.56
CA PHE A 172 7.18 -6.02 7.03
C PHE A 172 7.32 -7.22 6.11
N VAL A 173 6.44 -8.20 6.27
CA VAL A 173 6.36 -9.33 5.34
C VAL A 173 5.45 -8.92 4.19
N LEU A 174 6.04 -8.74 3.01
CA LEU A 174 5.32 -8.40 1.79
C LEU A 174 4.81 -9.68 1.11
N GLU A 175 3.49 -9.81 0.99
CA GLU A 175 2.84 -10.99 0.45
C GLU A 175 2.08 -10.64 -0.84
N TYR A 176 2.22 -11.49 -1.86
CA TYR A 176 1.51 -11.35 -3.14
C TYR A 176 0.52 -12.51 -3.31
N ALA A 177 -0.68 -12.20 -3.80
CA ALA A 177 -1.82 -13.11 -3.80
C ALA A 177 -1.61 -14.35 -4.68
N THR A 178 -1.01 -14.17 -5.87
CA THR A 178 -0.74 -15.23 -6.85
C THR A 178 0.66 -15.85 -6.71
N VAL A 179 1.56 -15.21 -5.96
CA VAL A 179 2.88 -15.76 -5.66
C VAL A 179 2.76 -16.82 -4.56
N LYS A 180 3.41 -17.97 -4.77
CA LYS A 180 3.42 -19.05 -3.77
C LYS A 180 4.04 -18.54 -2.45
N PRO A 181 3.47 -18.88 -1.27
CA PRO A 181 3.96 -18.36 0.02
C PRO A 181 5.46 -18.56 0.28
N ASN A 182 6.02 -19.70 -0.14
CA ASN A 182 7.45 -19.98 0.00
C ASN A 182 8.36 -19.09 -0.88
N LYS A 183 7.79 -18.28 -1.77
CA LYS A 183 8.49 -17.32 -2.62
C LYS A 183 8.34 -15.87 -2.14
N TRP A 184 7.44 -15.57 -1.18
CA TRP A 184 7.31 -14.21 -0.61
C TRP A 184 8.63 -13.69 -0.02
N ARG A 185 9.46 -14.59 0.52
CA ARG A 185 10.82 -14.28 1.00
C ARG A 185 11.77 -13.67 -0.04
N ASN A 186 11.38 -13.59 -1.30
CA ASN A 186 12.15 -12.95 -2.37
C ASN A 186 11.79 -11.47 -2.53
N TYR A 187 10.76 -11.00 -1.84
CA TYR A 187 10.25 -9.64 -1.90
C TYR A 187 10.37 -8.99 -0.52
N ALA A 188 10.54 -7.67 -0.52
CA ALA A 188 10.51 -6.88 0.69
C ALA A 188 9.88 -5.52 0.41
N LEU A 189 9.34 -4.92 1.47
CA LEU A 189 8.96 -3.52 1.48
C LEU A 189 10.16 -2.69 1.93
N TYR A 190 10.57 -1.72 1.12
CA TYR A 190 11.57 -0.72 1.46
C TYR A 190 10.86 0.61 1.75
N SER A 191 11.34 1.34 2.75
CA SER A 191 10.72 2.60 3.16
C SER A 191 11.73 3.57 3.76
N ASN A 192 11.49 4.87 3.63
CA ASN A 192 12.20 5.92 4.38
C ASN A 192 11.39 6.47 5.56
N VAL A 193 10.30 5.79 5.90
CA VAL A 193 9.48 6.05 7.08
C VAL A 193 9.18 4.75 7.81
N ASP A 194 9.18 4.81 9.14
CA ASP A 194 8.69 3.71 9.97
C ASP A 194 7.16 3.67 9.93
N LEU A 195 6.63 2.49 9.65
CA LEU A 195 5.19 2.24 9.66
C LEU A 195 4.82 1.63 11.02
N PRO A 196 4.06 2.33 11.89
CA PRO A 196 3.51 1.74 13.10
C PRO A 196 2.58 0.58 12.72
N ASP A 197 2.53 -0.46 13.55
CA ASP A 197 1.77 -1.71 13.38
C ASP A 197 2.20 -2.66 12.26
N VAL A 198 3.23 -2.31 11.49
CA VAL A 198 3.89 -3.20 10.53
C VAL A 198 4.96 -4.09 11.21
N THR A 199 5.39 -3.73 12.41
CA THR A 199 6.18 -4.58 13.31
C THR A 199 5.24 -5.33 14.24
N GLY A 200 4.86 -6.56 13.90
CA GLY A 200 3.83 -7.35 14.59
C GLY A 200 3.98 -7.47 16.11
N LEU A 201 3.35 -6.57 16.85
CA LEU A 201 3.00 -6.73 18.26
C LEU A 201 1.53 -6.35 18.40
N GLY A 202 0.72 -7.33 18.80
CA GLY A 202 -0.71 -7.15 19.00
C GLY A 202 -1.04 -6.23 20.18
N ASN A 203 -2.26 -5.69 20.11
CA ASN A 203 -3.04 -5.08 21.19
C ASN A 203 -2.39 -3.89 21.91
N GLY A 204 -2.74 -2.69 21.49
CA GLY A 204 -2.61 -1.49 22.31
C GLY A 204 -2.40 -0.25 21.49
N ILE A 205 -3.41 0.63 21.51
CA ILE A 205 -3.41 2.01 21.01
C ILE A 205 -2.01 2.66 21.07
N MET A 206 -1.39 2.88 19.90
CA MET A 206 -0.22 3.76 19.71
C MET A 206 -0.28 4.40 18.31
N ILE A 207 -1.38 5.09 18.02
CA ILE A 207 -1.44 6.08 16.94
C ILE A 207 -0.75 7.32 17.51
N PHE A 208 0.47 7.67 17.09
CA PHE A 208 1.06 9.04 17.11
C PHE A 208 2.59 8.99 16.98
N GLN A 209 3.14 8.52 15.85
CA GLN A 209 4.56 8.80 15.59
C GLN A 209 5.03 8.87 14.12
N ILE A 210 4.15 8.78 13.13
CA ILE A 210 4.58 8.88 11.71
C ILE A 210 4.95 10.33 11.33
N PHE A 211 4.33 11.35 11.96
CA PHE A 211 4.33 12.71 11.41
C PHE A 211 4.88 13.83 12.31
N ARG A 212 5.57 13.51 13.42
CA ARG A 212 5.98 14.54 14.39
C ARG A 212 7.25 15.33 14.05
N ASN A 213 8.04 14.94 13.04
CA ASN A 213 9.36 15.54 12.83
C ASN A 213 9.40 16.79 11.92
N ASP A 214 8.29 17.22 11.32
CA ASP A 214 8.30 18.35 10.37
C ASP A 214 7.73 19.68 10.91
N VAL A 215 7.47 19.80 12.23
CA VAL A 215 6.88 21.03 12.84
C VAL A 215 7.84 21.77 13.78
N VAL A 216 9.15 21.57 13.67
CA VAL A 216 10.15 22.37 14.42
C VAL A 216 11.12 23.08 13.50
N SER A 217 10.60 23.83 12.53
CA SER A 217 11.30 24.98 11.98
C SER A 217 10.28 25.85 11.25
N SER A 218 10.19 27.13 11.61
CA SER A 218 9.21 28.10 11.12
C SER A 218 7.80 27.95 11.72
N THR A 219 7.59 28.51 12.90
CA THR A 219 6.81 29.75 13.09
C THR A 219 6.87 30.13 14.56
N ALA A 220 7.47 31.29 14.85
CA ALA A 220 7.34 31.93 16.14
C ALA A 220 5.88 32.37 16.36
N GLY A 221 5.31 31.95 17.48
CA GLY A 221 4.20 32.63 18.17
C GLY A 221 2.81 32.53 17.57
N ARG A 222 2.06 31.46 17.91
CA ARG A 222 0.61 31.50 18.24
C ARG A 222 0.26 30.39 19.25
N PRO A 223 -0.61 30.64 20.24
CA PRO A 223 -0.97 29.62 21.23
C PRO A 223 -1.94 28.58 20.64
N PHE A 224 -1.69 27.31 20.99
CA PHE A 224 -2.53 26.15 20.74
C PHE A 224 -3.86 26.26 21.52
N SER A 225 -5.01 26.35 20.84
CA SER A 225 -6.32 26.21 21.52
C SER A 225 -7.45 25.59 20.69
N GLU A 226 -7.18 24.89 19.57
CA GLU A 226 -8.26 24.28 18.75
C GLU A 226 -8.23 22.74 18.65
N LEU A 227 -7.25 22.06 19.27
CA LEU A 227 -7.16 20.59 19.24
C LEU A 227 -7.80 19.88 20.45
N GLU A 228 -8.18 20.59 21.51
CA GLU A 228 -8.89 20.00 22.66
C GLU A 228 -10.41 19.87 22.46
N LEU A 229 -10.99 20.54 21.45
CA LEU A 229 -12.43 20.49 21.24
C LEU A 229 -12.89 19.19 20.56
N PHE A 230 -12.01 18.52 19.81
CA PHE A 230 -12.37 17.30 19.07
C PHE A 230 -12.37 16.03 19.94
N LEU A 231 -11.63 16.03 21.06
CA LEU A 231 -11.51 14.87 21.95
C LEU A 231 -12.65 14.75 22.98
N ASN A 232 -13.44 15.80 23.19
CA ASN A 232 -14.54 15.79 24.17
C ASN A 232 -15.89 15.34 23.62
N THR A 233 -16.05 15.19 22.30
CA THR A 233 -17.37 14.89 21.69
C THR A 233 -17.66 13.39 21.50
N PHE A 234 -16.65 12.51 21.55
CA PHE A 234 -16.85 11.06 21.31
C PHE A 234 -16.53 10.16 22.52
N GLY A 235 -16.29 10.73 23.70
CA GLY A 235 -15.88 10.00 24.91
C GLY A 235 -16.98 9.55 25.88
N ARG A 236 -18.28 9.56 25.51
CA ARG A 236 -19.37 9.10 26.41
C ARG A 236 -20.53 8.41 25.69
N CYS A 237 -20.44 7.09 25.56
CA CYS A 237 -21.57 6.16 25.54
C CYS A 237 -20.96 4.81 25.95
N GLY A 238 -21.11 4.26 27.16
CA GLY A 238 -22.25 4.25 28.06
C GLY A 238 -22.62 2.78 28.28
N TYR A 239 -21.91 2.08 29.18
CA TYR A 239 -22.30 0.76 29.66
C TYR A 239 -23.62 0.89 30.42
N GLY A 240 -24.67 0.25 29.91
CA GLY A 240 -25.95 0.09 30.58
C GLY A 240 -26.24 -1.39 30.77
N THR A 241 -25.99 -1.91 31.97
CA THR A 241 -26.58 -3.14 32.49
C THR A 241 -28.08 -2.89 32.73
N PHE A 242 -28.93 -3.83 32.32
CA PHE A 242 -30.21 -4.04 33.00
C PHE A 242 -30.52 -5.54 33.09
N SER A 243 -31.20 -5.84 34.19
CA SER A 243 -31.52 -7.11 34.82
C SER A 243 -32.38 -8.05 34.00
#